data_AF-A0A7C3J372-F1
#
_entry.id   AF-A0A7C3J372-F1
#
_cell.length_a   1.000
_cell.length_b   1.000
_cell.length_c   1.000
_cell.angle_alpha   90.00
_cell.angle_beta   90.00
_cell.angle_gamma   90.00
#
_symmetry.space_group_name_H-M   'P 1'
#
loop_
_entity.id
_entity.type
_entity.pdbx_description
1 polymer ?
#
loop_
_entity_poly.entity_id
_entity_poly.type
_entity_poly.pdbx_seq_one_letter_code
_entity_poly.pdbx_strand_id
1 'polypeptide(L)'
;MPPKPLSDSSKQALAIWFLACAAVPFGVLAPAAERPAGLVAAAAGLAALGVAVGVAYVRRWRPAWHLLQAGLLAAVGLAGYWGNRWLFVGASALMIYLYFLLYAPQVREEFDIHAAPREVGVLLVLLGLCSALAVVRPGFLEGGNLLDLARQFATVGIMAVGMTMVIVLGGIDLSVGSIVALSGCLATLAMRHHDSSLAVAAGISIAAGLVVGLFNGALISGFRMAPFVVTLGTMSMARSLAIVVTGAKQVPVKGCSAEAGFHALAWADTLGVPNPVWLMALVVLAGHVFLCYTRTGRHIYYIGANEEAARLSGLRVTAVKAAVYTLCGLLAGLAGIVQASRIATGQPSAGAGDELRVIAAVIIGGASFSGGVGTALGSLLGAAIMGVLRQGLILLGVEPNWQQFVEGAVIIGAVGIDLLRRRR
;
A
#
# COMPACT_ATOMS: atom_id res chain seq x y z
N MET A 1 -15.68 -33.95 -11.79
CA MET A 1 -15.44 -33.87 -13.25
C MET A 1 -14.42 -32.78 -13.52
N PRO A 2 -13.43 -32.97 -14.41
CA PRO A 2 -12.61 -31.84 -14.85
C PRO A 2 -13.49 -30.84 -15.62
N PRO A 3 -13.26 -29.52 -15.48
CA PRO A 3 -14.09 -28.51 -16.13
C PRO A 3 -13.93 -28.58 -17.65
N LYS A 4 -15.06 -28.40 -18.36
CA LYS A 4 -15.11 -28.41 -19.82
C LYS A 4 -14.33 -27.19 -20.36
N PRO A 5 -13.48 -27.35 -21.39
CA PRO A 5 -12.76 -26.23 -21.96
C PRO A 5 -13.72 -25.20 -22.57
N LEU A 6 -13.31 -23.93 -22.53
CA LEU A 6 -14.04 -22.80 -23.11
C LEU A 6 -14.42 -23.08 -24.58
N SER A 7 -15.63 -22.70 -24.98
CA SER A 7 -16.06 -22.76 -26.37
C SER A 7 -15.20 -21.82 -27.23
N ASP A 8 -15.01 -22.16 -28.50
CA ASP A 8 -14.14 -21.38 -29.38
C ASP A 8 -14.67 -19.96 -29.64
N SER A 9 -15.98 -19.75 -29.57
CA SER A 9 -16.61 -18.43 -29.56
C SER A 9 -16.19 -17.58 -28.34
N SER A 10 -16.04 -18.20 -27.16
CA SER A 10 -15.61 -17.52 -25.94
C SER A 10 -14.12 -17.16 -25.98
N LYS A 11 -13.30 -18.03 -26.57
CA LYS A 11 -11.87 -17.75 -26.79
C LYS A 11 -11.66 -16.64 -27.81
N GLN A 12 -12.45 -16.61 -28.88
CA GLN A 12 -12.41 -15.55 -29.89
C GLN A 12 -12.86 -14.20 -29.32
N ALA A 13 -13.92 -14.16 -28.50
CA ALA A 13 -14.34 -12.93 -27.82
C ALA A 13 -13.25 -12.40 -26.86
N LEU A 14 -12.59 -13.28 -26.11
CA LEU A 14 -11.46 -12.94 -25.24
C LEU A 14 -10.24 -12.42 -26.03
N ALA A 15 -9.93 -13.04 -27.17
CA ALA A 15 -8.84 -12.61 -28.03
C ALA A 15 -9.12 -11.25 -28.69
N ILE A 16 -10.34 -11.02 -29.16
CA ILE A 16 -10.78 -9.73 -29.73
C ILE A 16 -10.76 -8.63 -28.65
N TRP A 17 -11.16 -8.95 -27.41
CA TRP A 17 -11.13 -8.00 -26.30
C TRP A 17 -9.71 -7.68 -25.83
N PHE A 18 -8.82 -8.68 -25.75
CA PHE A 18 -7.40 -8.45 -25.48
C PHE A 18 -6.73 -7.61 -26.57
N LEU A 19 -7.04 -7.88 -27.84
CA LEU A 19 -6.55 -7.08 -28.97
C LEU A 19 -7.10 -5.64 -28.93
N ALA A 20 -8.36 -5.45 -28.53
CA ALA A 20 -8.94 -4.11 -28.36
C ALA A 20 -8.29 -3.35 -27.19
N CYS A 21 -8.09 -3.98 -26.03
CA CYS A 21 -7.39 -3.38 -24.88
C CYS A 21 -5.89 -3.15 -25.15
N ALA A 22 -5.25 -3.98 -25.98
CA ALA A 22 -3.85 -3.82 -26.40
C ALA A 22 -3.66 -2.82 -27.54
N ALA A 23 -4.70 -2.50 -28.33
CA ALA A 23 -4.66 -1.51 -29.41
C ALA A 23 -4.93 -0.08 -28.93
N VAL A 24 -5.69 0.10 -27.84
CA VAL A 24 -6.01 1.42 -27.26
C VAL A 24 -4.77 2.24 -26.79
N PRO A 25 -3.67 1.64 -26.26
CA PRO A 25 -2.47 2.39 -25.90
C PRO A 25 -1.80 3.06 -27.11
N PHE A 26 -1.85 2.45 -28.30
CA PHE A 26 -1.06 2.93 -29.44
C PHE A 26 -1.64 4.16 -30.14
N GLY A 27 -2.97 4.37 -30.10
CA GLY A 27 -3.60 5.57 -30.68
C GLY A 27 -3.68 6.78 -29.73
N VAL A 28 -3.61 6.55 -28.41
CA VAL A 28 -3.84 7.59 -27.38
C VAL A 28 -2.54 8.18 -26.84
N LEU A 29 -1.38 7.57 -27.16
CA LEU A 29 -0.05 8.06 -26.80
C LEU A 29 0.45 9.24 -27.65
N ALA A 30 -0.19 9.57 -28.77
CA ALA A 30 0.16 10.74 -29.58
C ALA A 30 -0.36 12.06 -28.96
N PRO A 31 0.40 13.16 -29.03
CA PRO A 31 -0.03 14.50 -28.61
C PRO A 31 -1.36 14.89 -29.27
N ALA A 32 -2.20 15.67 -28.57
CA ALA A 32 -3.55 16.02 -29.03
C ALA A 32 -3.58 16.73 -30.40
N ALA A 33 -2.47 17.32 -30.85
CA ALA A 33 -2.35 18.04 -32.11
C ALA A 33 -2.24 17.14 -33.36
N GLU A 34 -1.96 15.85 -33.22
CA GLU A 34 -1.65 14.95 -34.36
C GLU A 34 -2.70 13.85 -34.58
N ARG A 35 -3.86 13.90 -33.93
CA ARG A 35 -4.87 12.84 -34.04
C ARG A 35 -5.69 12.99 -35.33
N PRO A 36 -5.61 12.07 -36.31
CA PRO A 36 -6.46 12.12 -37.49
C PRO A 36 -7.91 11.91 -37.07
N ALA A 37 -8.79 12.85 -37.44
CA ALA A 37 -10.20 12.87 -37.02
C ALA A 37 -10.96 11.55 -37.30
N GLY A 38 -10.56 10.82 -38.34
CA GLY A 38 -11.14 9.51 -38.70
C GLY A 38 -10.92 8.41 -37.64
N LEU A 39 -9.82 8.44 -36.89
CA LEU A 39 -9.49 7.42 -35.89
C LEU A 39 -10.25 7.65 -34.58
N VAL A 40 -10.52 8.92 -34.25
CA VAL A 40 -11.39 9.33 -33.14
C VAL A 40 -12.85 8.97 -33.42
N ALA A 41 -13.32 9.19 -34.66
CA ALA A 41 -14.66 8.80 -35.09
C ALA A 41 -14.84 7.27 -35.11
N ALA A 42 -13.82 6.51 -35.53
CA ALA A 42 -13.85 5.05 -35.50
C ALA A 42 -13.87 4.48 -34.07
N ALA A 43 -13.09 5.05 -33.14
CA ALA A 43 -13.09 4.66 -31.74
C ALA A 43 -14.42 5.01 -31.04
N ALA A 44 -14.99 6.17 -31.33
CA ALA A 44 -16.32 6.56 -30.85
C ALA A 44 -17.42 5.66 -31.45
N GLY A 45 -17.29 5.29 -32.72
CA GLY A 45 -18.18 4.35 -33.40
C GLY A 45 -18.14 2.95 -32.79
N LEU A 46 -16.96 2.42 -32.47
CA LEU A 46 -16.79 1.12 -31.80
C LEU A 46 -17.29 1.14 -30.35
N ALA A 47 -17.10 2.25 -29.62
CA ALA A 47 -17.66 2.44 -28.29
C ALA A 47 -19.21 2.50 -28.34
N ALA A 48 -19.78 3.22 -29.30
CA ALA A 48 -21.22 3.29 -29.51
C ALA A 48 -21.81 1.94 -29.95
N LEU A 49 -21.09 1.18 -30.78
CA LEU A 49 -21.48 -0.18 -31.17
C LEU A 49 -21.43 -1.14 -29.97
N GLY A 50 -20.43 -1.02 -29.09
CA GLY A 50 -20.35 -1.77 -27.84
C GLY A 50 -21.50 -1.47 -26.87
N VAL A 51 -21.92 -0.21 -26.79
CA VAL A 51 -23.11 0.21 -26.03
C VAL A 51 -24.39 -0.33 -26.68
N ALA A 52 -24.52 -0.25 -28.00
CA ALA A 52 -25.72 -0.72 -28.72
C ALA A 52 -25.88 -2.24 -28.68
N VAL A 53 -24.78 -3.01 -28.82
CA VAL A 53 -24.78 -4.47 -28.65
C VAL A 53 -25.06 -4.83 -27.19
N GLY A 54 -24.53 -4.05 -26.24
CA GLY A 54 -24.85 -4.16 -24.82
C GLY A 54 -26.33 -3.93 -24.52
N VAL A 55 -27.00 -2.99 -25.20
CA VAL A 55 -28.43 -2.70 -25.03
C VAL A 55 -29.32 -3.69 -25.79
N ALA A 56 -28.92 -4.16 -26.98
CA ALA A 56 -29.69 -5.10 -27.79
C ALA A 56 -29.72 -6.52 -27.19
N TYR A 57 -28.73 -6.88 -26.36
CA TYR A 57 -28.70 -8.15 -25.62
C TYR A 57 -29.51 -8.10 -24.29
N VAL A 58 -30.05 -6.94 -23.92
CA VAL A 58 -30.69 -6.63 -22.62
C VAL A 58 -32.21 -6.76 -22.67
N ARG A 59 -32.71 -7.98 -22.88
CA ARG A 59 -34.16 -8.26 -22.66
C ARG A 59 -34.48 -9.28 -21.57
N ARG A 60 -33.50 -9.65 -20.73
CA ARG A 60 -33.78 -10.51 -19.56
C ARG A 60 -32.75 -10.31 -18.43
N TRP A 61 -33.17 -9.58 -17.39
CA TRP A 61 -32.65 -9.51 -16.00
C TRP A 61 -31.73 -8.34 -15.54
N ARG A 62 -32.16 -7.72 -14.42
CA ARG A 62 -31.47 -6.90 -13.38
C ARG A 62 -31.01 -5.46 -13.74
N PRO A 63 -31.88 -4.44 -13.58
CA PRO A 63 -31.64 -3.07 -14.08
C PRO A 63 -30.71 -2.14 -13.26
N ALA A 64 -30.33 -2.47 -12.01
CA ALA A 64 -29.49 -1.56 -11.19
C ALA A 64 -27.97 -1.66 -11.48
N TRP A 65 -27.50 -2.82 -11.94
CA TRP A 65 -26.06 -3.09 -12.10
C TRP A 65 -25.48 -2.53 -13.40
N HIS A 66 -26.29 -2.49 -14.45
CA HIS A 66 -25.90 -1.95 -15.75
C HIS A 66 -25.73 -0.43 -15.72
N LEU A 67 -26.42 0.26 -14.80
CA LEU A 67 -26.20 1.69 -14.53
C LEU A 67 -24.83 1.95 -13.91
N LEU A 68 -24.34 1.03 -13.07
CA LEU A 68 -23.04 1.15 -12.40
C LEU A 68 -21.89 0.85 -13.37
N GLN A 69 -22.05 -0.15 -14.25
CA GLN A 69 -21.12 -0.41 -15.36
C GLN A 69 -21.11 0.73 -16.38
N ALA A 70 -22.28 1.26 -16.75
CA ALA A 70 -22.38 2.43 -17.60
C ALA A 70 -21.74 3.66 -16.95
N GLY A 71 -21.92 3.84 -15.63
CA GLY A 71 -21.28 4.91 -14.86
C GLY A 71 -19.75 4.79 -14.80
N LEU A 72 -19.21 3.59 -14.59
CA LEU A 72 -17.76 3.33 -14.60
C LEU A 72 -17.16 3.49 -16.00
N LEU A 73 -17.82 3.00 -17.05
CA LEU A 73 -17.39 3.19 -18.44
C LEU A 73 -17.47 4.67 -18.84
N ALA A 74 -18.51 5.39 -18.39
CA ALA A 74 -18.62 6.83 -18.58
C ALA A 74 -17.51 7.57 -17.83
N ALA A 75 -17.17 7.18 -16.60
CA ALA A 75 -16.09 7.76 -15.82
C ALA A 75 -14.71 7.51 -16.46
N VAL A 76 -14.46 6.31 -16.99
CA VAL A 76 -13.24 5.96 -17.75
C VAL A 76 -13.17 6.76 -19.06
N GLY A 77 -14.29 6.85 -19.79
CA GLY A 77 -14.39 7.65 -21.02
C GLY A 77 -14.19 9.14 -20.78
N LEU A 78 -14.79 9.69 -19.72
CA LEU A 78 -14.62 11.08 -19.28
C LEU A 78 -13.16 11.33 -18.84
N ALA A 79 -12.56 10.44 -18.07
CA ALA A 79 -11.16 10.56 -17.67
C ALA A 79 -10.21 10.56 -18.89
N GLY A 80 -10.49 9.73 -19.89
CA GLY A 80 -9.76 9.73 -21.17
C GLY A 80 -10.02 10.99 -22.02
N TYR A 81 -11.24 11.51 -22.01
CA TYR A 81 -11.64 12.72 -22.74
C TYR A 81 -11.02 14.00 -22.16
N TRP A 82 -10.96 14.11 -20.84
CA TRP A 82 -10.35 15.25 -20.12
C TRP A 82 -8.83 15.12 -19.92
N GLY A 83 -8.19 14.14 -20.55
CA GLY A 83 -6.73 13.97 -20.54
C GLY A 83 -6.14 13.55 -19.19
N ASN A 84 -6.97 13.18 -18.21
CA ASN A 84 -6.49 12.75 -16.90
C ASN A 84 -6.10 11.27 -16.92
N ARG A 85 -4.87 11.02 -17.39
CA ARG A 85 -4.27 9.69 -17.56
C ARG A 85 -4.33 8.83 -16.29
N TRP A 86 -4.31 9.45 -15.10
CA TRP A 86 -4.30 8.73 -13.82
C TRP A 86 -5.68 8.28 -13.35
N LEU A 87 -6.70 9.11 -13.54
CA LEU A 87 -8.10 8.70 -13.35
C LEU A 87 -8.46 7.57 -14.30
N PHE A 88 -7.95 7.60 -15.54
CA PHE A 88 -8.12 6.53 -16.50
C PHE A 88 -7.45 5.23 -16.05
N VAL A 89 -6.17 5.26 -15.64
CA VAL A 89 -5.44 4.08 -15.16
C VAL A 89 -6.04 3.53 -13.87
N GLY A 90 -6.37 4.38 -12.91
CA GLY A 90 -6.97 3.98 -11.63
C GLY A 90 -8.37 3.38 -11.79
N ALA A 91 -9.23 3.99 -12.61
CA ALA A 91 -10.54 3.45 -12.93
C ALA A 91 -10.45 2.15 -13.75
N SER A 92 -9.46 2.04 -14.64
CA SER A 92 -9.19 0.80 -15.39
C SER A 92 -8.68 -0.32 -14.49
N ALA A 93 -7.76 -0.04 -13.56
CA ALA A 93 -7.25 -1.01 -12.60
C ALA A 93 -8.35 -1.46 -11.62
N LEU A 94 -9.19 -0.54 -11.15
CA LEU A 94 -10.37 -0.85 -10.35
C LEU A 94 -11.37 -1.70 -11.14
N MET A 95 -11.61 -1.37 -12.41
CA MET A 95 -12.48 -2.17 -13.29
C MET A 95 -11.91 -3.56 -13.53
N ILE A 96 -10.60 -3.70 -13.76
CA ILE A 96 -9.92 -4.99 -13.91
C ILE A 96 -10.02 -5.80 -12.62
N TYR A 97 -9.79 -5.19 -11.46
CA TYR A 97 -9.90 -5.83 -10.16
C TYR A 97 -11.34 -6.30 -9.86
N LEU A 98 -12.34 -5.45 -10.13
CA LEU A 98 -13.75 -5.78 -10.00
C LEU A 98 -14.15 -6.87 -11.00
N TYR A 99 -13.67 -6.81 -12.25
CA TYR A 99 -13.92 -7.83 -13.28
C TYR A 99 -13.32 -9.17 -12.87
N PHE A 100 -12.11 -9.18 -12.31
CA PHE A 100 -11.45 -10.41 -11.84
C PHE A 100 -12.21 -11.05 -10.69
N LEU A 101 -12.69 -10.24 -9.73
CA LEU A 101 -13.56 -10.69 -8.63
C LEU A 101 -14.92 -11.23 -9.13
N LEU A 102 -15.45 -10.69 -10.22
CA LEU A 102 -16.79 -11.03 -10.74
C LEU A 102 -16.81 -12.13 -11.80
N TYR A 103 -15.77 -12.32 -12.61
CA TYR A 103 -15.76 -13.22 -13.76
C TYR A 103 -14.90 -14.48 -13.60
N ALA A 104 -14.19 -14.65 -12.48
CA ALA A 104 -13.62 -15.94 -12.09
C ALA A 104 -14.74 -16.88 -11.60
N PRO A 105 -15.28 -17.81 -12.43
CA PRO A 105 -16.58 -18.44 -12.19
C PRO A 105 -16.57 -19.50 -11.09
N GLN A 106 -15.40 -19.83 -10.53
CA GLN A 106 -15.24 -20.82 -9.46
C GLN A 106 -15.57 -20.27 -8.07
N VAL A 107 -15.83 -18.96 -7.93
CA VAL A 107 -16.06 -18.28 -6.64
C VAL A 107 -17.53 -17.82 -6.47
N ARG A 108 -18.42 -18.15 -7.42
CA ARG A 108 -19.70 -17.43 -7.59
C ARG A 108 -20.93 -18.01 -6.91
N GLU A 109 -20.86 -19.14 -6.21
CA GLU A 109 -22.06 -19.70 -5.55
C GLU A 109 -22.41 -19.05 -4.20
N GLU A 110 -21.59 -18.13 -3.67
CA GLU A 110 -21.82 -17.51 -2.34
C GLU A 110 -21.75 -15.97 -2.33
N PHE A 111 -22.35 -15.28 -3.31
CA PHE A 111 -22.43 -13.81 -3.23
C PHE A 111 -23.65 -13.35 -2.42
N ASP A 112 -23.50 -13.45 -1.11
CA ASP A 112 -24.23 -12.69 -0.11
C ASP A 112 -23.72 -11.23 -0.10
N ILE A 113 -24.58 -10.23 0.08
CA ILE A 113 -24.14 -8.83 0.27
C ILE A 113 -23.30 -8.66 1.55
N HIS A 114 -23.37 -9.64 2.45
CA HIS A 114 -22.50 -9.79 3.61
C HIS A 114 -21.10 -10.37 3.29
N ALA A 115 -20.85 -10.79 2.04
CA ALA A 115 -19.61 -11.42 1.58
C ALA A 115 -18.73 -10.54 0.66
N ALA A 116 -18.95 -9.22 0.63
CA ALA A 116 -18.04 -8.31 -0.08
C ALA A 116 -16.63 -8.37 0.54
N PRO A 117 -15.55 -8.40 -0.27
CA PRO A 117 -14.19 -8.36 0.26
C PRO A 117 -14.01 -7.12 1.13
N ARG A 118 -13.37 -7.29 2.30
CA ARG A 118 -13.27 -6.25 3.34
C ARG A 118 -12.63 -4.97 2.83
N GLU A 119 -11.77 -5.10 1.83
CA GLU A 119 -11.10 -4.03 1.09
C GLU A 119 -12.09 -3.06 0.44
N VAL A 120 -13.29 -3.50 0.04
CA VAL A 120 -14.32 -2.63 -0.53
C VAL A 120 -14.80 -1.61 0.50
N GLY A 121 -15.03 -2.04 1.74
CA GLY A 121 -15.43 -1.13 2.82
C GLY A 121 -14.37 -0.06 3.08
N VAL A 122 -13.10 -0.46 3.13
CA VAL A 122 -11.95 0.45 3.32
C VAL A 122 -11.82 1.42 2.15
N LEU A 123 -11.96 0.92 0.91
CA LEU A 123 -11.93 1.73 -0.30
C LEU A 123 -13.05 2.78 -0.31
N LEU A 124 -14.27 2.41 0.10
CA LEU A 124 -15.39 3.35 0.18
C LEU A 124 -15.12 4.46 1.20
N VAL A 125 -14.51 4.14 2.35
CA VAL A 125 -14.08 5.15 3.33
C VAL A 125 -13.04 6.10 2.73
N LEU A 126 -12.04 5.56 2.04
CA LEU A 126 -11.01 6.36 1.37
C LEU A 126 -11.63 7.30 0.31
N LEU A 127 -12.52 6.78 -0.55
CA LEU A 127 -13.21 7.57 -1.57
C LEU A 127 -14.08 8.65 -0.94
N GLY A 128 -14.79 8.34 0.14
CA GLY A 128 -15.58 9.32 0.90
C GLY A 128 -14.72 10.45 1.46
N LEU A 129 -13.58 10.11 2.07
CA LEU A 129 -12.64 11.09 2.61
C LEU A 129 -12.03 11.99 1.52
N CYS A 130 -11.60 11.39 0.40
CA CYS A 130 -11.09 12.14 -0.75
C CYS A 130 -12.17 13.07 -1.34
N SER A 131 -13.42 12.60 -1.42
CA SER A 131 -14.53 13.41 -1.94
C SER A 131 -14.85 14.58 -1.01
N ALA A 132 -14.84 14.37 0.31
CA ALA A 132 -15.03 15.44 1.28
C ALA A 132 -13.94 16.52 1.17
N LEU A 133 -12.67 16.12 1.04
CA LEU A 133 -11.57 17.06 0.86
C LEU A 133 -11.60 17.77 -0.49
N ALA A 134 -12.09 17.12 -1.54
CA ALA A 134 -12.30 17.75 -2.84
C ALA A 134 -13.32 18.88 -2.81
N VAL A 135 -14.36 18.77 -1.97
CA VAL A 135 -15.34 19.83 -1.75
C VAL A 135 -14.72 21.00 -0.98
N VAL A 136 -13.92 20.71 0.04
CA VAL A 136 -13.28 21.74 0.87
C VAL A 136 -12.18 22.49 0.11
N ARG A 137 -11.38 21.79 -0.69
CA ARG A 137 -10.24 22.35 -1.40
C ARG A 137 -10.35 22.07 -2.91
N PRO A 138 -10.79 23.06 -3.71
CA PRO A 138 -10.69 22.99 -5.16
C PRO A 138 -9.25 22.67 -5.58
N GLY A 139 -9.07 21.65 -6.41
CA GLY A 139 -7.75 21.17 -6.85
C GLY A 139 -7.19 19.98 -6.04
N PHE A 140 -7.85 19.53 -4.97
CA PHE A 140 -7.38 18.37 -4.19
C PHE A 140 -7.21 17.09 -5.05
N LEU A 141 -8.11 16.87 -6.01
CA LEU A 141 -8.08 15.71 -6.91
C LEU A 141 -7.17 15.92 -8.13
N GLU A 142 -6.42 17.01 -8.20
CA GLU A 142 -5.42 17.21 -9.25
C GLU A 142 -4.31 16.16 -9.15
N GLY A 143 -3.85 15.69 -10.31
CA GLY A 143 -2.86 14.61 -10.39
C GLY A 143 -1.58 14.91 -9.60
N GLY A 144 -1.09 16.16 -9.64
CA GLY A 144 0.09 16.58 -8.87
C GLY A 144 -0.10 16.38 -7.36
N ASN A 145 -1.21 16.87 -6.81
CA ASN A 145 -1.53 16.72 -5.39
C ASN A 145 -1.71 15.26 -4.99
N LEU A 146 -2.38 14.44 -5.82
CA LEU A 146 -2.55 13.01 -5.53
C LEU A 146 -1.22 12.24 -5.55
N LEU A 147 -0.31 12.58 -6.47
CA LEU A 147 1.02 11.97 -6.55
C LEU A 147 1.90 12.40 -5.38
N ASP A 148 1.84 13.67 -4.97
CA ASP A 148 2.54 14.16 -3.79
C ASP A 148 1.99 13.49 -2.53
N LEU A 149 0.67 13.34 -2.41
CA LEU A 149 0.03 12.62 -1.32
C LEU A 149 0.48 11.15 -1.28
N ALA A 150 0.52 10.47 -2.43
CA ALA A 150 1.04 9.11 -2.55
C ALA A 150 2.51 9.01 -2.14
N ARG A 151 3.35 9.96 -2.57
CA ARG A 151 4.77 10.06 -2.17
C ARG A 151 4.89 10.19 -0.64
N GLN A 152 3.98 10.91 0.00
CA GLN A 152 4.04 11.17 1.43
C GLN A 152 3.69 9.97 2.30
N PHE A 153 2.68 9.19 1.93
CA PHE A 153 2.31 7.98 2.67
C PHE A 153 3.12 6.75 2.23
N ALA A 154 3.94 6.83 1.17
CA ALA A 154 4.76 5.73 0.68
C ALA A 154 5.60 5.05 1.77
N THR A 155 6.27 5.83 2.62
CA THR A 155 7.06 5.33 3.76
C THR A 155 6.20 4.48 4.72
N VAL A 156 5.01 4.98 5.06
CA VAL A 156 4.05 4.28 5.93
C VAL A 156 3.52 3.03 5.24
N GLY A 157 3.21 3.09 3.95
CA GLY A 157 2.73 1.95 3.17
C GLY A 157 3.76 0.81 3.10
N ILE A 158 5.05 1.11 2.92
CA ILE A 158 6.13 0.12 2.95
C ILE A 158 6.20 -0.57 4.31
N MET A 159 6.21 0.21 5.40
CA MET A 159 6.22 -0.35 6.76
C MET A 159 4.94 -1.14 7.07
N ALA A 160 3.79 -0.69 6.58
CA ALA A 160 2.50 -1.33 6.80
C ALA A 160 2.47 -2.77 6.25
N VAL A 161 3.19 -3.07 5.17
CA VAL A 161 3.30 -4.46 4.67
C VAL A 161 4.02 -5.36 5.68
N GLY A 162 5.12 -4.89 6.27
CA GLY A 162 5.83 -5.62 7.33
C GLY A 162 4.98 -5.78 8.59
N MET A 163 4.35 -4.69 9.01
CA MET A 163 3.47 -4.69 10.18
C MET A 163 2.21 -5.55 9.95
N THR A 164 1.72 -5.69 8.71
CA THR A 164 0.64 -6.63 8.37
C THR A 164 1.03 -8.05 8.77
N MET A 165 2.25 -8.47 8.45
CA MET A 165 2.73 -9.81 8.80
C MET A 165 2.78 -9.99 10.33
N VAL A 166 3.24 -8.96 11.04
CA VAL A 166 3.31 -8.97 12.51
C VAL A 166 1.92 -9.03 13.16
N ILE A 167 0.96 -8.22 12.68
CA ILE A 167 -0.40 -8.20 13.22
C ILE A 167 -1.14 -9.50 12.87
N VAL A 168 -1.01 -10.00 11.63
CA VAL A 168 -1.61 -11.27 11.23
C VAL A 168 -1.06 -12.41 12.10
N LEU A 169 0.20 -12.38 12.51
CA LEU A 169 0.79 -13.35 13.44
C LEU A 169 0.24 -13.25 14.88
N GLY A 170 -0.49 -12.18 15.22
CA GLY A 170 -0.95 -11.87 16.59
C GLY A 170 0.07 -11.09 17.42
N GLY A 171 1.06 -10.47 16.78
CA GLY A 171 2.10 -9.66 17.42
C GLY A 171 1.90 -8.15 17.23
N ILE A 172 2.77 -7.38 17.89
CA ILE A 172 2.91 -5.93 17.70
C ILE A 172 4.40 -5.61 17.59
N ASP A 173 4.76 -4.63 16.75
CA ASP A 173 6.11 -4.08 16.65
C ASP A 173 6.07 -2.55 16.73
N LEU A 174 6.42 -2.01 17.89
CA LEU A 174 6.51 -0.57 18.13
C LEU A 174 7.83 0.05 17.65
N SER A 175 8.81 -0.77 17.27
CA SER A 175 10.16 -0.29 16.97
C SER A 175 10.33 0.27 15.56
N VAL A 176 9.37 0.03 14.65
CA VAL A 176 9.47 0.38 13.21
C VAL A 176 9.81 1.85 12.96
N GLY A 177 9.22 2.79 13.70
CA GLY A 177 9.52 4.22 13.57
C GLY A 177 10.94 4.58 14.01
N SER A 178 11.45 3.93 15.06
CA SER A 178 12.84 4.10 15.51
C SER A 178 13.85 3.38 14.61
N ILE A 179 13.46 2.29 13.96
CA ILE A 179 14.27 1.63 12.92
C ILE A 179 14.44 2.57 11.72
N VAL A 180 13.37 3.24 11.27
CA VAL A 180 13.44 4.28 10.20
C VAL A 180 14.47 5.35 10.55
N ALA A 181 14.47 5.83 11.80
CA ALA A 181 15.44 6.82 12.27
C ALA A 181 16.87 6.31 12.21
N LEU A 182 17.14 5.15 12.82
CA LEU A 182 18.47 4.57 12.90
C LEU A 182 19.01 4.23 11.51
N SER A 183 18.23 3.52 10.71
CA SER A 183 18.62 3.10 9.35
C SER A 183 18.83 4.28 8.40
N GLY A 184 18.01 5.34 8.51
CA GLY A 184 18.19 6.58 7.75
C GLY A 184 19.47 7.32 8.15
N CYS A 185 19.71 7.48 9.46
CA CYS A 185 20.93 8.11 9.98
C CYS A 185 22.19 7.34 9.59
N LEU A 186 22.20 6.01 9.66
CA LEU A 186 23.35 5.20 9.26
C LEU A 186 23.64 5.32 7.76
N ALA A 187 22.60 5.35 6.92
CA ALA A 187 22.75 5.56 5.48
C ALA A 187 23.37 6.94 5.18
N THR A 188 22.88 8.01 5.79
CA THR A 188 23.41 9.36 5.55
C THR A 188 24.78 9.59 6.17
N LEU A 189 25.10 8.95 7.30
CA LEU A 189 26.45 8.95 7.87
C LEU A 189 27.45 8.27 6.93
N ALA A 190 27.10 7.14 6.33
CA ALA A 190 27.95 6.45 5.36
C ALA A 190 28.21 7.32 4.13
N MET A 191 27.19 7.99 3.62
CA MET A 191 27.35 8.95 2.52
C MET A 191 28.18 10.16 2.95
N ARG A 192 27.94 10.72 4.14
CA ARG A 192 28.57 11.98 4.57
C ARG A 192 30.04 11.82 4.95
N HIS A 193 30.40 10.74 5.64
CA HIS A 193 31.74 10.55 6.18
C HIS A 193 32.64 9.68 5.30
N HIS A 194 32.05 8.80 4.50
CA HIS A 194 32.80 7.86 3.67
C HIS A 194 32.53 8.05 2.18
N ASP A 195 31.81 9.10 1.78
CA ASP A 195 31.37 9.37 0.41
C ASP A 195 30.81 8.12 -0.30
N SER A 196 30.07 7.31 0.47
CA SER A 196 29.57 6.02 0.01
C SER A 196 28.54 6.20 -1.11
N SER A 197 28.57 5.28 -2.08
CA SER A 197 27.56 5.24 -3.14
C SER A 197 26.14 5.00 -2.58
N LEU A 198 25.13 5.39 -3.35
CA LEU A 198 23.72 5.18 -2.98
C LEU A 198 23.40 3.70 -2.68
N ALA A 199 23.98 2.77 -3.42
CA ALA A 199 23.78 1.34 -3.22
C ALA A 199 24.32 0.85 -1.86
N VAL A 200 25.50 1.34 -1.46
CA VAL A 200 26.11 1.03 -0.16
C VAL A 200 25.26 1.63 0.97
N ALA A 201 24.83 2.88 0.83
CA ALA A 201 23.95 3.54 1.81
C ALA A 201 22.61 2.80 1.97
N ALA A 202 22.01 2.36 0.86
CA ALA A 202 20.79 1.53 0.87
C ALA A 202 21.02 0.18 1.56
N GLY A 203 22.13 -0.48 1.24
CA GLY A 203 22.52 -1.74 1.88
C GLY A 203 22.67 -1.61 3.39
N ILE A 204 23.34 -0.56 3.87
CA ILE A 204 23.50 -0.27 5.31
C ILE A 204 22.14 -0.01 5.98
N SER A 205 21.27 0.78 5.34
CA SER A 205 19.94 1.09 5.86
C SER A 205 19.08 -0.18 6.04
N ILE A 206 19.02 -1.00 4.99
CA ILE A 206 18.26 -2.26 5.00
C ILE A 206 18.86 -3.25 5.99
N ALA A 207 20.19 -3.36 6.04
CA ALA A 207 20.89 -4.24 6.98
C ALA A 207 20.64 -3.85 8.43
N ALA A 208 20.65 -2.55 8.76
CA ALA A 208 20.33 -2.07 10.10
C ALA A 208 18.91 -2.48 10.51
N GLY A 209 17.93 -2.29 9.62
CA GLY A 209 16.56 -2.73 9.85
C GLY A 209 16.44 -4.25 10.03
N LEU A 210 17.13 -5.03 9.19
CA LEU A 210 17.19 -6.49 9.29
C LEU A 210 17.76 -6.94 10.63
N VAL A 211 18.87 -6.36 11.08
CA VAL A 211 19.53 -6.71 12.35
C VAL A 211 18.61 -6.41 13.54
N VAL A 212 17.97 -5.25 13.56
CA VAL A 212 17.04 -4.89 14.65
C VAL A 212 15.79 -5.78 14.63
N GLY A 213 15.24 -6.07 13.44
CA GLY A 213 14.12 -7.00 13.28
C GLY A 213 14.47 -8.42 13.72
N LEU A 214 15.68 -8.89 13.41
CA LEU A 214 16.19 -10.19 13.85
C LEU A 214 16.37 -10.24 15.37
N PHE A 215 16.88 -9.16 15.96
CA PHE A 215 16.99 -9.03 17.42
C PHE A 215 15.61 -9.14 18.10
N ASN A 216 14.61 -8.39 17.62
CA ASN A 216 13.24 -8.51 18.10
C ASN A 216 12.69 -9.94 17.92
N GLY A 217 12.86 -10.49 16.71
CA GLY A 217 12.40 -11.83 16.37
C GLY A 217 13.01 -12.91 17.26
N ALA A 218 14.31 -12.85 17.53
CA ALA A 218 15.02 -13.80 18.38
C ALA A 218 14.53 -13.73 19.84
N LEU A 219 14.35 -12.53 20.40
CA LEU A 219 13.85 -12.35 21.76
C LEU A 219 12.40 -12.81 21.92
N ILE A 220 11.54 -12.43 20.99
CA ILE A 220 10.10 -12.74 21.06
C ILE A 220 9.87 -14.24 20.83
N SER A 221 10.52 -14.82 19.82
CA SER A 221 10.26 -16.21 19.42
C SER A 221 11.09 -17.24 20.17
N GLY A 222 12.34 -16.92 20.51
CA GLY A 222 13.29 -17.82 21.18
C GLY A 222 13.11 -17.80 22.69
N PHE A 223 13.09 -16.61 23.30
CA PHE A 223 12.93 -16.44 24.75
C PHE A 223 11.46 -16.32 25.20
N ARG A 224 10.50 -16.35 24.25
CA ARG A 224 9.06 -16.25 24.52
C ARG A 224 8.67 -14.99 25.31
N MET A 225 9.42 -13.91 25.11
CA MET A 225 9.11 -12.60 25.71
C MET A 225 7.88 -11.99 25.04
N ALA A 226 7.10 -11.22 25.79
CA ALA A 226 5.93 -10.53 25.26
C ALA A 226 6.35 -9.52 24.16
N PRO A 227 5.75 -9.56 22.95
CA PRO A 227 6.13 -8.69 21.83
C PRO A 227 6.16 -7.20 22.12
N PHE A 228 5.17 -6.72 22.88
CA PHE A 228 5.07 -5.31 23.27
C PHE A 228 6.28 -4.87 24.09
N VAL A 229 6.72 -5.66 25.08
CA VAL A 229 7.86 -5.32 25.95
C VAL A 229 9.15 -5.25 25.15
N VAL A 230 9.41 -6.25 24.31
CA VAL A 230 10.63 -6.29 23.48
C VAL A 230 10.66 -5.10 22.53
N THR A 231 9.58 -4.89 21.77
CA THR A 231 9.57 -3.86 20.73
C THR A 231 9.52 -2.44 21.28
N LEU A 232 8.91 -2.20 22.45
CA LEU A 232 8.99 -0.93 23.17
C LEU A 232 10.42 -0.65 23.67
N GLY A 233 11.10 -1.67 24.20
CA GLY A 233 12.51 -1.58 24.60
C GLY A 233 13.40 -1.27 23.40
N THR A 234 13.25 -2.04 22.31
CA THR A 234 13.99 -1.83 21.06
C THR A 234 13.68 -0.48 20.41
N MET A 235 12.44 0.01 20.48
CA MET A 235 12.07 1.35 20.02
C MET A 235 12.95 2.42 20.70
N SER A 236 13.12 2.31 22.02
CA SER A 236 13.95 3.23 22.81
C SER A 236 15.44 3.06 22.50
N MET A 237 15.92 1.81 22.39
CA MET A 237 17.32 1.50 22.06
C MET A 237 17.71 2.01 20.66
N ALA A 238 16.92 1.68 19.62
CA ALA A 238 17.21 2.07 18.25
C ALA A 238 17.17 3.60 18.08
N ARG A 239 16.20 4.27 18.72
CA ARG A 239 16.12 5.74 18.74
C ARG A 239 17.35 6.35 19.40
N SER A 240 17.73 5.83 20.57
CA SER A 240 18.88 6.33 21.31
C SER A 240 20.17 6.10 20.54
N LEU A 241 20.32 4.94 19.89
CA LEU A 241 21.47 4.66 19.03
C LEU A 241 21.52 5.63 17.86
N ALA A 242 20.40 5.95 17.22
CA ALA A 242 20.33 6.96 16.16
C ALA A 242 20.81 8.34 16.65
N ILE A 243 20.48 8.73 17.88
CA ILE A 243 20.94 9.97 18.51
C ILE A 243 22.46 9.90 18.79
N VAL A 244 22.94 8.79 19.35
CA VAL A 244 24.36 8.63 19.72
C VAL A 244 25.25 8.65 18.47
N VAL A 245 24.93 7.88 17.43
CA VAL A 245 25.77 7.80 16.22
C VAL A 245 25.80 9.10 15.42
N THR A 246 24.80 9.96 15.58
CA THR A 246 24.74 11.28 14.94
C THR A 246 25.21 12.42 15.83
N GLY A 247 25.55 12.15 17.10
CA GLY A 247 25.84 13.20 18.09
C GLY A 247 24.67 14.17 18.30
N ALA A 248 23.43 13.66 18.25
CA ALA A 248 22.17 14.40 18.36
C ALA A 248 21.96 15.49 17.30
N LYS A 249 22.65 15.40 16.15
CA LYS A 249 22.55 16.36 15.04
C LYS A 249 21.91 15.74 13.81
N GLN A 250 21.37 16.58 12.94
CA GLN A 250 20.97 16.14 11.61
C GLN A 250 22.20 15.90 10.74
N VAL A 251 22.16 14.88 9.89
CA VAL A 251 23.27 14.49 9.01
C VAL A 251 22.88 14.76 7.55
N PRO A 252 23.07 15.99 7.05
CA PRO A 252 22.73 16.33 5.67
C PRO A 252 23.69 15.64 4.69
N VAL A 253 23.16 15.18 3.55
CA VAL A 253 23.98 14.56 2.49
C VAL A 253 24.49 15.57 1.45
N LYS A 254 24.26 16.87 1.66
CA LYS A 254 24.67 17.95 0.76
C LYS A 254 26.19 17.94 0.54
N GLY A 255 26.61 17.97 -0.72
CA GLY A 255 28.01 17.97 -1.15
C GLY A 255 28.68 16.60 -1.21
N CYS A 256 27.94 15.50 -1.05
CA CYS A 256 28.46 14.13 -1.24
C CYS A 256 28.26 13.69 -2.70
N SER A 257 29.10 12.79 -3.20
CA SER A 257 29.04 12.33 -4.60
C SER A 257 27.70 11.65 -4.97
N ALA A 258 27.07 11.00 -3.99
CA ALA A 258 25.77 10.33 -4.16
C ALA A 258 24.54 11.23 -3.92
N GLU A 259 24.71 12.54 -3.66
CA GLU A 259 23.62 13.48 -3.35
C GLU A 259 22.49 13.47 -4.40
N ALA A 260 22.85 13.59 -5.68
CA ALA A 260 21.87 13.65 -6.76
C ALA A 260 21.03 12.36 -6.85
N GLY A 261 21.69 11.20 -6.77
CA GLY A 261 21.00 9.90 -6.78
C GLY A 261 20.13 9.70 -5.54
N PHE A 262 20.60 10.13 -4.37
CA PHE A 262 19.85 10.06 -3.13
C PHE A 262 18.62 10.97 -3.17
N HIS A 263 18.73 12.19 -3.69
CA HIS A 263 17.58 13.07 -3.86
C HIS A 263 16.58 12.51 -4.90
N ALA A 264 17.11 11.95 -6.00
CA ALA A 264 16.29 11.33 -7.04
C ALA A 264 15.49 10.12 -6.54
N LEU A 265 15.97 9.38 -5.54
CA LEU A 265 15.21 8.27 -4.93
C LEU A 265 13.85 8.72 -4.38
N ALA A 266 13.74 9.95 -3.87
CA ALA A 266 12.48 10.48 -3.33
C ALA A 266 11.71 11.39 -4.30
N TRP A 267 12.43 12.19 -5.09
CA TRP A 267 11.84 13.31 -5.83
C TRP A 267 11.90 13.16 -7.34
N ALA A 268 12.68 12.22 -7.89
CA ALA A 268 12.59 11.96 -9.31
C ALA A 268 11.31 11.17 -9.64
N ASP A 269 10.77 11.46 -10.80
CA ASP A 269 9.57 10.82 -11.31
C ASP A 269 9.97 9.86 -12.43
N THR A 270 9.54 8.61 -12.29
CA THR A 270 9.67 7.59 -13.34
C THR A 270 8.29 7.39 -13.95
N LEU A 271 8.16 7.58 -15.27
CA LEU A 271 6.86 7.51 -15.98
C LEU A 271 5.80 8.48 -15.43
N GLY A 272 6.22 9.63 -14.88
CA GLY A 272 5.33 10.63 -14.28
C GLY A 272 4.77 10.24 -12.90
N VAL A 273 5.36 9.24 -12.25
CA VAL A 273 5.01 8.82 -10.88
C VAL A 273 6.26 8.89 -9.99
N PRO A 274 6.15 9.41 -8.76
CA PRO A 274 7.29 9.49 -7.86
C PRO A 274 7.91 8.13 -7.54
N ASN A 275 9.24 8.07 -7.51
CA ASN A 275 9.99 6.86 -7.20
C ASN A 275 9.58 6.15 -5.89
N PRO A 276 9.25 6.85 -4.77
CA PRO A 276 8.75 6.20 -3.56
C PRO A 276 7.44 5.43 -3.76
N VAL A 277 6.58 5.88 -4.67
CA VAL A 277 5.30 5.23 -4.97
C VAL A 277 5.54 3.93 -5.73
N TRP A 278 6.48 3.90 -6.68
CA TRP A 278 6.91 2.67 -7.34
C TRP A 278 7.48 1.65 -6.36
N LEU A 279 8.36 2.10 -5.47
CA LEU A 279 8.95 1.23 -4.46
C LEU A 279 7.89 0.67 -3.50
N MET A 280 6.96 1.51 -3.06
CA MET A 280 5.81 1.07 -2.26
C MET A 280 4.96 0.04 -3.01
N ALA A 281 4.60 0.31 -4.27
CA ALA A 281 3.81 -0.60 -5.08
C ALA A 281 4.50 -1.96 -5.26
N LEU A 282 5.82 -1.95 -5.49
CA LEU A 282 6.63 -3.18 -5.57
C LEU A 282 6.61 -3.94 -4.25
N VAL A 283 6.79 -3.27 -3.11
CA VAL A 283 6.75 -3.89 -1.78
C VAL A 283 5.37 -4.45 -1.46
N VAL A 284 4.30 -3.72 -1.78
CA VAL A 284 2.92 -4.19 -1.57
C VAL A 284 2.62 -5.40 -2.44
N LEU A 285 3.03 -5.38 -3.71
CA LEU A 285 2.86 -6.51 -4.61
C LEU A 285 3.65 -7.72 -4.12
N ALA A 286 4.93 -7.55 -3.77
CA ALA A 286 5.77 -8.61 -3.22
C ALA A 286 5.19 -9.16 -1.91
N GLY A 287 4.73 -8.29 -1.02
CA GLY A 287 4.07 -8.68 0.24
C GLY A 287 2.76 -9.41 0.03
N HIS A 288 1.94 -8.98 -0.93
CA HIS A 288 0.71 -9.68 -1.30
C HIS A 288 1.01 -11.06 -1.88
N VAL A 289 1.97 -11.15 -2.82
CA VAL A 289 2.39 -12.43 -3.40
C VAL A 289 2.93 -13.36 -2.31
N PHE A 290 3.77 -12.82 -1.42
CA PHE A 290 4.33 -13.55 -0.28
C PHE A 290 3.24 -14.09 0.65
N LEU A 291 2.30 -13.25 1.09
CA LEU A 291 1.24 -13.64 2.03
C LEU A 291 0.24 -14.62 1.41
N CYS A 292 -0.18 -14.41 0.16
CA CYS A 292 -1.24 -15.20 -0.46
C CYS A 292 -0.73 -16.50 -1.12
N TYR A 293 0.46 -16.49 -1.71
CA TYR A 293 0.90 -17.58 -2.60
C TYR A 293 2.05 -18.41 -2.04
N THR A 294 2.70 -18.01 -0.93
CA THR A 294 3.79 -18.80 -0.34
C THR A 294 3.33 -19.68 0.83
N ARG A 295 4.10 -20.74 1.12
CA ARG A 295 3.88 -21.60 2.30
C ARG A 295 4.06 -20.82 3.59
N THR A 296 5.09 -19.98 3.67
CA THR A 296 5.37 -19.14 4.83
C THR A 296 4.22 -18.16 5.10
N GLY A 297 3.68 -17.53 4.05
CA GLY A 297 2.48 -16.69 4.14
C GLY A 297 1.32 -17.41 4.83
N ARG A 298 0.96 -18.60 4.33
CA ARG A 298 -0.09 -19.42 4.97
C ARG A 298 0.22 -19.78 6.42
N HIS A 299 1.47 -20.15 6.74
CA HIS A 299 1.86 -20.45 8.11
C HIS A 299 1.66 -19.25 9.05
N ILE A 300 1.90 -18.02 8.58
CA ILE A 300 1.67 -16.80 9.38
C ILE A 300 0.19 -16.68 9.75
N TYR A 301 -0.73 -16.87 8.80
CA TYR A 301 -2.18 -16.87 9.09
C TYR A 301 -2.60 -17.99 10.04
N TYR A 302 -2.10 -19.22 9.84
CA TYR A 302 -2.43 -20.35 10.72
C TYR A 302 -1.95 -20.14 12.15
N ILE A 303 -0.70 -19.66 12.33
CA ILE A 303 -0.15 -19.35 13.65
C ILE A 303 -0.95 -18.23 14.30
N GLY A 304 -1.30 -17.19 13.55
CA GLY A 304 -2.10 -16.09 14.06
C GLY A 304 -3.52 -16.46 14.46
N ALA A 305 -4.14 -17.42 13.77
CA ALA A 305 -5.48 -17.89 14.12
C ALA A 305 -5.48 -18.75 15.41
N ASN A 306 -4.49 -19.65 15.54
CA ASN A 306 -4.30 -20.44 16.76
C ASN A 306 -2.85 -20.97 16.83
N GLU A 307 -2.03 -20.31 17.65
CA GLU A 307 -0.61 -20.65 17.80
C GLU A 307 -0.40 -22.07 18.38
N GLU A 308 -1.25 -22.49 19.31
CA GLU A 308 -1.15 -23.79 19.96
C GLU A 308 -1.49 -24.91 18.97
N ALA A 309 -2.57 -24.77 18.21
CA ALA A 309 -2.92 -25.73 17.16
C ALA A 309 -1.85 -25.79 16.06
N ALA A 310 -1.28 -24.65 15.67
CA ALA A 310 -0.17 -24.59 14.72
C ALA A 310 1.06 -25.36 15.21
N ARG A 311 1.41 -25.22 16.50
CA ARG A 311 2.52 -25.93 17.14
C ARG A 311 2.26 -27.44 17.20
N LEU A 312 1.07 -27.86 17.59
CA LEU A 312 0.66 -29.27 17.62
C LEU A 312 0.60 -29.90 16.22
N SER A 313 0.34 -29.09 15.19
CA SER A 313 0.38 -29.50 13.78
C SER A 313 1.80 -29.54 13.18
N GLY A 314 2.85 -29.38 14.00
CA GLY A 314 4.25 -29.49 13.58
C GLY A 314 4.84 -28.25 12.91
N LEU A 315 4.14 -27.11 12.92
CA LEU A 315 4.72 -25.87 12.39
C LEU A 315 5.84 -25.35 13.30
N ARG A 316 6.93 -24.90 12.68
CA ARG A 316 8.06 -24.26 13.39
C ARG A 316 7.71 -22.82 13.77
N VAL A 317 6.80 -22.67 14.74
CA VAL A 317 6.27 -21.37 15.19
C VAL A 317 7.40 -20.38 15.47
N THR A 318 8.42 -20.79 16.24
CA THR A 318 9.57 -19.94 16.58
C THR A 318 10.28 -19.37 15.35
N ALA A 319 10.57 -20.21 14.34
CA ALA A 319 11.26 -19.75 13.13
C ALA A 319 10.39 -18.80 12.29
N VAL A 320 9.09 -19.07 12.18
CA VAL A 320 8.16 -18.19 11.44
C VAL A 320 8.02 -16.84 12.15
N LYS A 321 7.87 -16.83 13.48
CA LYS A 321 7.83 -15.58 14.26
C LYS A 321 9.11 -14.77 14.07
N ALA A 322 10.29 -15.40 14.19
CA ALA A 322 11.57 -14.71 13.98
C ALA A 322 11.67 -14.10 12.57
N ALA A 323 11.28 -14.85 11.53
CA ALA A 323 11.29 -14.38 10.16
C ALA A 323 10.35 -13.18 9.94
N VAL A 324 9.15 -13.19 10.54
CA VAL A 324 8.18 -12.09 10.44
C VAL A 324 8.74 -10.79 11.01
N TYR A 325 9.30 -10.81 12.23
CA TYR A 325 9.92 -9.61 12.82
C TYR A 325 11.16 -9.14 12.05
N THR A 326 11.94 -10.08 11.51
CA THR A 326 13.09 -9.75 10.64
C THR A 326 12.65 -9.05 9.36
N LEU A 327 11.61 -9.55 8.69
CA LEU A 327 11.04 -8.92 7.48
C LEU A 327 10.40 -7.56 7.79
N CYS A 328 9.74 -7.42 8.93
CA CYS A 328 9.20 -6.13 9.40
C CYS A 328 10.33 -5.10 9.57
N GLY A 329 11.41 -5.47 10.27
CA GLY A 329 12.58 -4.61 10.42
C GLY A 329 13.27 -4.28 9.09
N LEU A 330 13.40 -5.25 8.18
CA LEU A 330 13.94 -5.03 6.83
C LEU A 330 13.15 -3.96 6.06
N LEU A 331 11.81 -4.06 6.06
CA LEU A 331 10.95 -3.09 5.40
C LEU A 331 10.97 -1.72 6.09
N ALA A 332 11.12 -1.67 7.41
CA ALA A 332 11.36 -0.42 8.14
C ALA A 332 12.72 0.21 7.78
N GLY A 333 13.76 -0.59 7.57
CA GLY A 333 15.06 -0.12 7.05
C GLY A 333 14.96 0.45 5.64
N LEU A 334 14.24 -0.23 4.75
CA LEU A 334 13.94 0.29 3.40
C LEU A 334 13.15 1.61 3.46
N ALA A 335 12.15 1.70 4.34
CA ALA A 335 11.41 2.93 4.57
C ALA A 335 12.31 4.04 5.15
N GLY A 336 13.31 3.69 5.96
CA GLY A 336 14.33 4.57 6.52
C GLY A 336 15.11 5.35 5.47
N ILE A 337 15.68 4.66 4.48
CA ILE A 337 16.41 5.32 3.40
C ILE A 337 15.49 6.21 2.54
N VAL A 338 14.27 5.75 2.24
CA VAL A 338 13.29 6.56 1.51
C VAL A 338 12.95 7.83 2.28
N GLN A 339 12.72 7.71 3.59
CA GLN A 339 12.40 8.85 4.44
C GLN A 339 13.56 9.85 4.54
N ALA A 340 14.79 9.37 4.71
CA ALA A 340 15.98 10.23 4.76
C ALA A 340 16.24 10.92 3.41
N SER A 341 15.99 10.21 2.30
CA SER A 341 16.06 10.73 0.93
C SER A 341 15.10 11.89 0.69
N ARG A 342 13.86 11.80 1.18
CA ARG A 342 12.84 12.86 1.03
C ARG A 342 13.27 14.21 1.62
N ILE A 343 14.01 14.18 2.72
CA ILE A 343 14.47 15.39 3.43
C ILE A 343 15.96 15.69 3.17
N ALA A 344 16.64 14.87 2.36
CA ALA A 344 18.08 14.93 2.09
C ALA A 344 18.97 14.94 3.36
N THR A 345 18.50 14.34 4.46
CA THR A 345 19.21 14.34 5.74
C THR A 345 18.81 13.15 6.62
N GLY A 346 19.76 12.66 7.41
CA GLY A 346 19.50 11.71 8.49
C GLY A 346 19.03 12.48 9.72
N GLN A 347 17.78 12.27 10.12
CA GLN A 347 17.19 12.89 11.31
C GLN A 347 16.98 11.84 12.40
N PRO A 348 17.61 11.98 13.58
CA PRO A 348 17.40 11.04 14.69
C PRO A 348 15.98 11.01 15.23
N SER A 349 15.19 12.06 14.96
CA SER A 349 13.76 12.14 15.28
C SER A 349 12.83 11.62 14.17
N ALA A 350 13.37 11.21 13.01
CA ALA A 350 12.56 10.72 11.90
C ALA A 350 11.71 9.50 12.30
N GLY A 351 10.48 9.43 11.81
CA GLY A 351 9.57 8.34 12.12
C GLY A 351 9.07 8.27 13.57
N ALA A 352 9.23 9.34 14.37
CA ALA A 352 8.53 9.42 15.65
C ALA A 352 7.01 9.38 15.42
N GLY A 353 6.31 8.48 16.11
CA GLY A 353 4.87 8.26 15.94
C GLY A 353 4.49 7.55 14.63
N ASP A 354 5.45 7.18 13.77
CA ASP A 354 5.14 6.34 12.60
C ASP A 354 4.68 4.95 13.06
N GLU A 355 5.19 4.42 14.18
CA GLU A 355 4.78 3.12 14.72
C GLU A 355 3.27 3.03 14.96
N LEU A 356 2.68 4.06 15.59
CA LEU A 356 1.24 4.11 15.84
C LEU A 356 0.46 4.30 14.55
N ARG A 357 0.95 5.15 13.63
CA ARG A 357 0.31 5.39 12.32
C ARG A 357 0.33 4.16 11.42
N VAL A 358 1.42 3.39 11.43
CA VAL A 358 1.54 2.14 10.68
C VAL A 358 0.58 1.10 11.24
N ILE A 359 0.49 0.96 12.57
CA ILE A 359 -0.50 0.08 13.21
C ILE A 359 -1.93 0.53 12.83
N ALA A 360 -2.22 1.83 12.90
CA ALA A 360 -3.51 2.40 12.49
C ALA A 360 -3.85 2.03 11.06
N ALA A 361 -2.92 2.23 10.13
CA ALA A 361 -3.08 1.92 8.71
C ALA A 361 -3.43 0.44 8.50
N VAL A 362 -2.73 -0.47 9.17
CA VAL A 362 -2.96 -1.92 9.02
C VAL A 362 -4.31 -2.34 9.60
N ILE A 363 -4.72 -1.78 10.75
CA ILE A 363 -5.99 -2.10 11.40
C ILE A 363 -7.18 -1.49 10.67
N ILE A 364 -7.11 -0.21 10.27
CA ILE A 364 -8.11 0.44 9.41
C ILE A 364 -8.22 -0.30 8.08
N GLY A 365 -7.10 -0.82 7.58
CA GLY A 365 -7.00 -1.70 6.42
C GLY A 365 -7.67 -3.07 6.57
N GLY A 366 -8.19 -3.41 7.74
CA GLY A 366 -8.98 -4.62 8.00
C GLY A 366 -8.20 -5.80 8.59
N ALA A 367 -6.94 -5.60 8.98
CA ALA A 367 -6.24 -6.57 9.84
C ALA A 367 -6.76 -6.49 11.28
N SER A 368 -6.47 -7.50 12.09
CA SER A 368 -6.94 -7.52 13.48
C SER A 368 -5.88 -7.93 14.49
N PHE A 369 -5.92 -7.28 15.66
CA PHE A 369 -4.98 -7.52 16.77
C PHE A 369 -4.99 -8.95 17.30
N SER A 370 -6.08 -9.69 17.13
CA SER A 370 -6.14 -11.09 17.56
C SER A 370 -5.40 -12.05 16.62
N GLY A 371 -4.86 -11.57 15.49
CA GLY A 371 -4.18 -12.41 14.51
C GLY A 371 -5.13 -13.11 13.53
N GLY A 372 -4.54 -13.82 12.57
CA GLY A 372 -5.20 -14.64 11.56
C GLY A 372 -5.90 -13.86 10.44
N VAL A 373 -5.88 -12.52 10.47
CA VAL A 373 -6.66 -11.68 9.57
C VAL A 373 -5.87 -10.43 9.17
N GLY A 374 -5.84 -10.14 7.86
CA GLY A 374 -5.26 -8.92 7.29
C GLY A 374 -4.73 -9.16 5.88
N THR A 375 -4.64 -8.11 5.06
CA THR A 375 -4.05 -8.18 3.71
C THR A 375 -3.08 -7.02 3.47
N ALA A 376 -2.07 -7.23 2.64
CA ALA A 376 -1.14 -6.17 2.25
C ALA A 376 -1.85 -5.04 1.48
N LEU A 377 -2.84 -5.39 0.64
CA LEU A 377 -3.67 -4.42 -0.08
C LEU A 377 -4.58 -3.61 0.86
N GLY A 378 -5.23 -4.26 1.83
CA GLY A 378 -6.01 -3.56 2.85
C GLY A 378 -5.14 -2.57 3.62
N SER A 379 -3.92 -2.97 3.97
CA SER A 379 -2.96 -2.11 4.69
C SER A 379 -2.44 -0.94 3.85
N LEU A 380 -2.28 -1.12 2.53
CA LEU A 380 -2.01 -0.02 1.61
C LEU A 380 -3.19 0.98 1.59
N LEU A 381 -4.43 0.49 1.51
CA LEU A 381 -5.62 1.35 1.54
C LEU A 381 -5.74 2.10 2.87
N GLY A 382 -5.47 1.43 3.99
CA GLY A 382 -5.43 2.08 5.30
C GLY A 382 -4.29 3.10 5.44
N ALA A 383 -3.11 2.83 4.86
CA ALA A 383 -2.03 3.81 4.79
C ALA A 383 -2.42 5.04 3.95
N ALA A 384 -3.15 4.83 2.85
CA ALA A 384 -3.72 5.90 2.06
C ALA A 384 -4.76 6.70 2.86
N ILE A 385 -5.64 6.06 3.64
CA ILE A 385 -6.59 6.76 4.53
C ILE A 385 -5.84 7.63 5.54
N MET A 386 -4.82 7.08 6.21
CA MET A 386 -4.01 7.84 7.17
C MET A 386 -3.26 9.01 6.49
N GLY A 387 -2.74 8.78 5.28
CA GLY A 387 -2.09 9.83 4.48
C GLY A 387 -3.04 10.95 4.08
N VAL A 388 -4.23 10.60 3.58
CA VAL A 388 -5.28 11.56 3.20
C VAL A 388 -5.80 12.31 4.41
N LEU A 389 -6.02 11.64 5.54
CA LEU A 389 -6.45 12.27 6.78
C LEU A 389 -5.45 13.34 7.21
N ARG A 390 -4.16 12.97 7.29
CA ARG A 390 -3.09 13.90 7.68
C ARG A 390 -2.99 15.07 6.73
N GLN A 391 -3.05 14.83 5.42
CA GLN A 391 -3.04 15.89 4.43
C GLN A 391 -4.27 16.80 4.51
N GLY A 392 -5.45 16.24 4.76
CA GLY A 392 -6.66 16.98 5.02
C GLY A 392 -6.52 17.92 6.22
N LEU A 393 -5.98 17.42 7.35
CA LEU A 393 -5.75 18.23 8.54
C LEU A 393 -4.76 19.38 8.27
N ILE A 394 -3.70 19.12 7.51
CA ILE A 394 -2.74 20.15 7.08
C ILE A 394 -3.43 21.21 6.21
N LEU A 395 -4.23 20.80 5.23
CA LEU A 395 -4.96 21.72 4.35
C LEU A 395 -6.01 22.56 5.08
N LEU A 396 -6.58 22.02 6.15
CA LEU A 396 -7.51 22.72 7.04
C LEU A 396 -6.80 23.66 8.03
N GLY A 397 -5.46 23.74 7.99
CA GLY A 397 -4.69 24.60 8.89
C GLY A 397 -4.64 24.10 10.34
N VAL A 398 -4.92 22.82 10.58
CA VAL A 398 -4.86 22.23 11.93
C VAL A 398 -3.39 22.14 12.36
N GLU A 399 -3.07 22.70 13.52
CA GLU A 399 -1.72 22.69 14.07
C GLU A 399 -1.19 21.25 14.27
N PRO A 400 0.10 20.97 14.03
CA PRO A 400 0.69 19.63 14.17
C PRO A 400 0.40 18.91 15.51
N ASN A 401 0.32 19.66 16.62
CA ASN A 401 0.00 19.10 17.94
C ASN A 401 -1.42 18.51 17.98
N TRP A 402 -2.39 19.18 17.37
CA TRP A 402 -3.76 18.68 17.23
C TRP A 402 -3.88 17.54 16.22
N GLN A 403 -3.00 17.47 15.23
CA GLN A 403 -2.97 16.35 14.28
C GLN A 403 -2.71 15.02 15.00
N GLN A 404 -1.75 14.99 15.94
CA GLN A 404 -1.46 13.78 16.73
C GLN A 404 -2.64 13.36 17.60
N PHE A 405 -3.36 14.33 18.19
CA PHE A 405 -4.57 14.06 18.95
C PHE A 405 -5.64 13.38 18.08
N VAL A 406 -5.89 13.93 16.88
CA VAL A 406 -6.88 13.36 15.94
C VAL A 406 -6.46 11.97 15.47
N GLU A 407 -5.19 11.76 15.13
CA GLU A 407 -4.66 10.45 14.75
C GLU A 407 -4.86 9.42 15.88
N GLY A 408 -4.57 9.79 17.12
CA GLY A 408 -4.81 8.95 18.30
C GLY A 408 -6.30 8.60 18.49
N ALA A 409 -7.19 9.58 18.33
CA ALA A 409 -8.63 9.36 18.41
C ALA A 409 -9.13 8.41 17.32
N VAL A 410 -8.62 8.55 16.09
CA VAL A 410 -8.94 7.67 14.96
C VAL A 410 -8.47 6.23 15.23
N ILE A 411 -7.29 6.05 15.82
CA ILE A 411 -6.80 4.72 16.23
C ILE A 411 -7.75 4.09 17.23
N ILE A 412 -8.07 4.79 18.33
CA ILE A 412 -8.98 4.27 19.36
C ILE A 412 -10.34 3.91 18.75
N GLY A 413 -10.88 4.77 17.88
CA GLY A 413 -12.12 4.51 17.16
C GLY A 413 -12.05 3.27 16.27
N ALA A 414 -10.97 3.12 15.50
CA ALA A 414 -10.77 1.96 14.63
C ALA A 414 -10.69 0.64 15.42
N VAL A 415 -9.94 0.62 16.52
CA VAL A 415 -9.85 -0.55 17.41
C VAL A 415 -11.18 -0.84 18.09
N GLY A 416 -11.88 0.19 18.57
CA GLY A 416 -13.18 0.04 19.20
C GLY A 416 -14.22 -0.58 18.26
N ILE A 417 -14.23 -0.16 17.00
CA ILE A 417 -15.12 -0.74 15.97
C ILE A 417 -14.75 -2.19 15.67
N ASP A 418 -13.46 -2.54 15.59
CA ASP A 418 -13.02 -3.95 15.40
C ASP A 418 -13.52 -4.85 16.55
N LEU A 419 -13.39 -4.39 17.79
CA LEU A 419 -13.88 -5.11 18.97
C LEU A 419 -15.39 -5.27 18.99
N LEU A 420 -16.16 -4.25 18.58
CA LEU A 420 -17.62 -4.31 18.53
C LEU A 420 -18.13 -5.24 17.44
N ARG A 421 -17.48 -5.25 16.26
CA ARG A 421 -17.83 -6.15 15.15
C ARG A 421 -17.64 -7.62 15.52
N ARG A 422 -16.70 -7.94 16.40
CA ARG A 422 -16.42 -9.31 16.88
C ARG A 422 -17.39 -9.84 17.93
N ARG A 423 -18.11 -8.96 18.65
CA ARG A 423 -19.10 -9.37 19.65
C ARG A 423 -20.44 -9.80 19.06
N ARG A 424 -20.67 -9.49 17.78
CA ARG A 424 -21.80 -9.95 16.99
C ARG A 424 -21.36 -11.16 16.19
#